data_AF-A0A7G3ZY75-F1
#
_entry.id   AF-A0A7G3ZY75-F1
#
_cell.length_a   1.000
_cell.length_b   1.000
_cell.length_c   1.000
_cell.angle_alpha   90.00
_cell.angle_beta   90.00
_cell.angle_gamma   90.00
#
_symmetry.space_group_name_H-M   'P 1'
#
loop_
_entity.id
_entity.type
_entity.pdbx_description
1 polymer ?
#
loop_
_entity_poly.entity_id
_entity_poly.type
_entity_poly.pdbx_seq_one_letter_code
_entity_poly.pdbx_strand_id
1 'polypeptide(L)'
;MPLIVNLSAIHALKPISTCVRAFEDICDRYSTGYFSCCSSFFQSWTNYAWLMYQLGRNDSKLIQPYRLGKLTTEQFLERLLKIFSFLEDATPEEGEMEELKGKQLYSNTFARMLLENAWNSQVEWDESKADYLSALIHEAEGSDLNAEVSQAVESKPKRDPIYFIANTNELHVLQILNMLRKAYPSIKFYRNIDLSIKEDKEPVEIAPGIFLCLSYRYQLFKTQEENQTVDPSSTMSLLNYLVTKQFTDVPVSELRVISQHQEDLVEALRVGIDADHIYQAKDYFAVQTANIKKMS
;
A
#
# COMPACT_ATOMS: atom_id res chain seq x y z
N MET A 1 -2.04 22.83 8.55
CA MET A 1 -3.13 21.90 8.19
C MET A 1 -2.61 20.52 7.80
N PRO A 2 -2.86 19.50 8.64
CA PRO A 2 -2.60 18.10 8.32
C PRO A 2 -3.16 17.65 6.96
N LEU A 3 -2.41 16.80 6.27
CA LEU A 3 -2.80 16.21 5.00
C LEU A 3 -3.20 14.75 5.22
N ILE A 4 -4.41 14.36 4.83
CA ILE A 4 -4.85 12.97 4.76
C ILE A 4 -4.83 12.55 3.29
N VAL A 5 -3.94 11.64 2.93
CA VAL A 5 -3.67 11.28 1.54
C VAL A 5 -3.90 9.80 1.32
N ASN A 6 -4.66 9.43 0.31
CA ASN A 6 -4.73 8.04 -0.11
C ASN A 6 -3.37 7.59 -0.67
N LEU A 7 -2.75 6.57 -0.07
CA LEU A 7 -1.39 6.13 -0.42
C LEU A 7 -1.25 5.72 -1.90
N SER A 8 -2.32 5.19 -2.50
CA SER A 8 -2.33 4.80 -3.92
C SER A 8 -2.33 5.98 -4.89
N ALA A 9 -2.46 7.22 -4.39
CA ALA A 9 -2.21 8.40 -5.18
C ALA A 9 -0.72 8.58 -5.54
N ILE A 10 0.23 8.02 -4.76
CA ILE A 10 1.69 8.22 -4.93
C ILE A 10 2.36 7.11 -5.76
N HIS A 11 1.73 5.94 -5.92
CA HIS A 11 2.26 4.81 -6.69
C HIS A 11 1.22 4.29 -7.70
N ALA A 12 1.58 3.31 -8.53
CA ALA A 12 0.64 2.63 -9.40
C ALA A 12 0.22 1.27 -8.83
N LEU A 13 -1.08 0.97 -8.97
CA LEU A 13 -1.63 -0.35 -8.74
C LEU A 13 -2.05 -0.93 -10.08
N LYS A 14 -1.38 -2.00 -10.50
CA LYS A 14 -1.71 -2.75 -11.70
C LYS A 14 -2.98 -3.58 -11.50
N PRO A 15 -3.70 -3.90 -12.59
CA PRO A 15 -4.82 -4.82 -12.54
C PRO A 15 -4.45 -6.17 -11.94
N ILE A 16 -5.42 -6.85 -11.34
CA ILE A 16 -5.23 -8.16 -10.70
C ILE A 16 -4.67 -9.24 -11.64
N SER A 17 -4.91 -9.10 -12.95
CA SER A 17 -4.34 -9.96 -13.98
C SER A 17 -2.81 -9.98 -13.97
N THR A 18 -2.16 -8.92 -13.46
CA THR A 18 -0.68 -8.86 -13.33
C THR A 18 -0.19 -9.83 -12.26
N CYS A 19 -0.87 -9.85 -11.11
CA CYS A 19 -0.64 -10.82 -10.04
C CYS A 19 -0.86 -12.25 -10.53
N VAL A 20 -1.98 -12.48 -11.22
CA VAL A 20 -2.32 -13.80 -11.78
C VAL A 20 -1.22 -14.27 -12.73
N ARG A 21 -0.77 -13.42 -13.66
CA ARG A 21 0.32 -13.76 -14.59
C ARG A 21 1.63 -14.06 -13.86
N ALA A 22 1.98 -13.30 -12.83
CA ALA A 22 3.20 -13.56 -12.07
C ALA A 22 3.15 -14.93 -11.33
N PHE A 23 1.98 -15.35 -10.85
CA PHE A 23 1.81 -16.70 -10.31
C PHE A 23 1.77 -17.78 -11.39
N GLU A 24 1.20 -17.49 -12.56
CA GLU A 24 1.22 -18.37 -13.73
C GLU A 24 2.65 -18.64 -14.19
N ASP A 25 3.49 -17.61 -14.26
CA ASP A 25 4.92 -17.73 -14.58
C ASP A 25 5.66 -18.66 -13.61
N ILE A 26 5.31 -18.63 -12.32
CA ILE A 26 5.85 -19.56 -11.33
C ILE A 26 5.40 -20.99 -11.63
N CYS A 27 4.13 -21.20 -11.93
CA CYS A 27 3.63 -22.52 -12.32
C CYS A 27 4.34 -23.03 -13.58
N ASP A 28 4.49 -22.20 -14.61
CA ASP A 28 5.10 -22.62 -15.88
C ASP A 28 6.57 -23.01 -15.74
N ARG A 29 7.30 -22.39 -14.81
CA ARG A 29 8.72 -22.70 -14.56
C ARG A 29 8.92 -23.90 -13.64
N TYR A 30 8.10 -24.03 -12.60
CA TYR A 30 8.37 -24.96 -11.50
C TYR A 30 7.36 -26.10 -11.37
N SER A 31 6.18 -26.00 -11.98
CA SER A 31 5.21 -27.10 -11.99
C SER A 31 5.64 -28.14 -13.03
N THR A 32 6.30 -29.20 -12.57
CA THR A 32 6.59 -30.35 -13.44
C THR A 32 5.31 -31.18 -13.58
N GLY A 33 4.58 -30.98 -14.67
CA GLY A 33 3.46 -31.85 -15.02
C GLY A 33 3.93 -33.29 -15.25
N TYR A 34 3.09 -34.27 -14.90
CA TYR A 34 3.34 -35.72 -15.11
C TYR A 34 3.56 -36.11 -16.59
N PHE A 35 3.34 -35.18 -17.54
CA PHE A 35 3.50 -35.39 -18.99
C PHE A 35 4.47 -34.36 -19.59
N SER A 36 5.76 -34.71 -19.64
CA SER A 36 6.84 -33.85 -20.14
C SER A 36 6.97 -33.77 -21.68
N CYS A 37 6.06 -34.38 -22.44
CA CYS A 37 6.23 -34.57 -23.89
C CYS A 37 5.55 -33.50 -24.78
N CYS A 38 4.63 -32.69 -24.25
CA CYS A 38 3.87 -31.68 -25.02
C CYS A 38 3.75 -30.36 -24.25
N SER A 39 4.88 -29.82 -23.80
CA SER A 39 4.97 -28.94 -22.63
C SER A 39 4.31 -27.56 -22.78
N SER A 40 4.73 -26.69 -23.70
CA SER A 40 4.51 -25.24 -23.47
C SER A 40 3.06 -24.72 -23.53
N PHE A 41 2.26 -25.11 -24.54
CA PHE A 41 0.90 -24.53 -24.70
C PHE A 41 -0.16 -25.20 -23.82
N PHE A 42 -0.08 -26.51 -23.62
CA PHE A 42 -1.02 -27.22 -22.76
C PHE A 42 -0.67 -27.03 -21.29
N GLN A 43 0.61 -26.94 -20.90
CA GLN A 43 0.98 -26.63 -19.52
C GLN A 43 0.52 -25.24 -19.13
N SER A 44 0.77 -24.19 -19.93
CA SER A 44 0.35 -22.82 -19.59
C SER A 44 -1.16 -22.69 -19.41
N TRP A 45 -1.96 -23.25 -20.34
CA TRP A 45 -3.42 -23.22 -20.19
C TRP A 45 -3.91 -24.01 -18.97
N THR A 46 -3.33 -25.19 -18.70
CA THR A 46 -3.68 -25.99 -17.51
C THR A 46 -3.23 -25.33 -16.21
N ASN A 47 -2.08 -24.65 -16.21
CA ASN A 47 -1.53 -23.91 -15.08
C ASN A 47 -2.39 -22.69 -14.77
N TYR A 48 -2.79 -21.91 -15.78
CA TYR A 48 -3.73 -20.80 -15.63
C TYR A 48 -5.08 -21.27 -15.06
N ALA A 49 -5.66 -22.34 -15.64
CA ALA A 49 -6.93 -22.88 -15.17
C ALA A 49 -6.85 -23.38 -13.73
N TRP A 50 -5.77 -24.12 -13.39
CA TRP A 50 -5.50 -24.56 -12.03
C TRP A 50 -5.32 -23.37 -11.07
N LEU A 51 -4.55 -22.36 -11.46
CA LEU A 51 -4.32 -21.17 -10.67
C LEU A 51 -5.63 -20.42 -10.39
N MET A 52 -6.44 -20.16 -11.41
CA MET A 52 -7.74 -19.51 -11.25
C MET A 52 -8.68 -20.32 -10.34
N TYR A 53 -8.67 -21.65 -10.45
CA TYR A 53 -9.39 -22.53 -9.54
C TYR A 53 -8.87 -22.40 -8.09
N GLN A 54 -7.55 -22.39 -7.88
CA GLN A 54 -6.96 -22.23 -6.54
C GLN A 54 -7.27 -20.86 -5.94
N LEU A 55 -7.17 -19.77 -6.72
CA LEU A 55 -7.51 -18.42 -6.29
C LEU A 55 -8.99 -18.36 -5.87
N GLY A 56 -9.90 -18.89 -6.69
CA GLY A 56 -11.32 -18.93 -6.35
C GLY A 56 -11.64 -19.78 -5.12
N ARG A 57 -11.02 -20.96 -5.00
CA ARG A 57 -11.22 -21.88 -3.86
C ARG A 57 -10.69 -21.32 -2.54
N ASN A 58 -9.60 -20.55 -2.60
CA ASN A 58 -8.91 -20.02 -1.42
C ASN A 58 -9.22 -18.54 -1.15
N ASP A 59 -10.09 -17.90 -1.94
CA ASP A 59 -10.42 -16.48 -1.76
C ASP A 59 -10.91 -16.19 -0.34
N SER A 60 -11.97 -16.86 0.09
CA SER A 60 -12.58 -16.64 1.42
C SER A 60 -11.77 -17.19 2.60
N LYS A 61 -10.82 -18.10 2.37
CA LYS A 61 -10.06 -18.80 3.44
C LYS A 61 -8.62 -18.32 3.61
N LEU A 62 -8.08 -17.65 2.61
CA LEU A 62 -6.69 -17.21 2.56
C LEU A 62 -6.56 -15.76 2.10
N ILE A 63 -7.05 -15.43 0.90
CA ILE A 63 -6.82 -14.12 0.26
C ILE A 63 -7.56 -13.01 1.01
N GLN A 64 -8.88 -13.13 1.20
CA GLN A 64 -9.67 -12.13 1.90
C GLN A 64 -9.23 -12.02 3.37
N PRO A 65 -9.07 -13.11 4.15
CA PRO A 65 -8.57 -12.98 5.52
C PRO A 65 -7.22 -12.25 5.61
N TYR A 66 -6.29 -12.48 4.68
CA TYR A 66 -5.02 -11.77 4.65
C TYR A 66 -5.19 -10.28 4.32
N ARG A 67 -5.93 -9.97 3.24
CA ARG A 67 -6.23 -8.57 2.86
C ARG A 67 -6.91 -7.79 3.98
N LEU A 68 -7.69 -8.47 4.81
CA LEU A 68 -8.48 -7.89 5.87
C LEU A 68 -7.76 -7.89 7.23
N GLY A 69 -6.48 -8.25 7.29
CA GLY A 69 -5.71 -8.25 8.54
C GLY A 69 -6.11 -9.34 9.54
N LYS A 70 -6.87 -10.36 9.13
CA LYS A 70 -7.26 -11.50 9.98
C LYS A 70 -6.20 -12.61 9.98
N LEU A 71 -5.19 -12.51 9.14
CA LEU A 71 -4.16 -13.53 8.94
C LEU A 71 -2.80 -12.84 8.79
N THR A 72 -1.77 -13.34 9.48
CA THR A 72 -0.42 -12.72 9.41
C THR A 72 0.26 -12.99 8.08
N THR A 73 1.26 -12.18 7.72
CA THR A 73 2.06 -12.37 6.50
C THR A 73 2.74 -13.74 6.47
N GLU A 74 3.26 -14.22 7.60
CA GLU A 74 3.90 -15.54 7.71
C GLU A 74 2.88 -16.66 7.49
N GLN A 75 1.69 -16.55 8.11
CA GLN A 75 0.61 -17.50 7.91
C GLN A 75 0.11 -17.49 6.46
N PHE A 76 0.08 -16.32 5.82
CA PHE A 76 -0.33 -16.16 4.43
C PHE A 76 0.63 -16.90 3.51
N LEU A 77 1.93 -16.58 3.62
CA LEU A 77 2.97 -17.18 2.80
C LEU A 77 3.11 -18.68 3.04
N GLU A 78 2.96 -19.15 4.27
CA GLU A 78 2.99 -20.59 4.57
C GLU A 78 1.81 -21.33 3.91
N ARG A 79 0.60 -20.78 4.00
CA ARG A 79 -0.58 -21.38 3.37
C ARG A 79 -0.54 -21.28 1.85
N LEU A 80 0.02 -20.20 1.31
CA LEU A 80 0.25 -20.04 -0.11
C LEU A 80 1.27 -21.08 -0.61
N LEU A 81 2.37 -21.30 0.13
CA LEU A 81 3.34 -22.36 -0.19
C LEU A 81 2.72 -23.75 -0.21
N LYS A 82 1.76 -24.05 0.69
CA LYS A 82 1.00 -25.32 0.64
C LYS A 82 0.18 -25.50 -0.64
N ILE A 83 -0.28 -24.41 -1.26
CA ILE A 83 -0.97 -24.46 -2.56
C ILE A 83 0.06 -24.72 -3.67
N PHE A 84 1.22 -24.07 -3.59
CA PHE A 84 2.34 -24.19 -4.52
C PHE A 84 3.42 -25.16 -3.99
N SER A 85 3.00 -26.33 -3.50
CA SER A 85 3.90 -27.25 -2.77
C SER A 85 5.07 -27.76 -3.60
N PHE A 86 4.96 -27.73 -4.93
CA PHE A 86 6.05 -28.05 -5.86
C PHE A 86 7.25 -27.08 -5.74
N LEU A 87 7.10 -25.94 -5.07
CA LEU A 87 8.20 -25.01 -4.80
C LEU A 87 9.06 -25.42 -3.60
N GLU A 88 8.62 -26.36 -2.75
CA GLU A 88 9.41 -26.79 -1.59
C GLU A 88 10.74 -27.43 -2.00
N ASP A 89 10.76 -28.11 -3.15
CA ASP A 89 11.94 -28.75 -3.73
C ASP A 89 12.57 -27.93 -4.87
N ALA A 90 12.05 -26.73 -5.15
CA ALA A 90 12.54 -25.90 -6.25
C ALA A 90 13.95 -25.34 -5.92
N THR A 91 14.83 -25.42 -6.91
CA THR A 91 16.17 -24.81 -6.83
C THR A 91 16.22 -23.60 -7.76
N PRO A 92 16.81 -22.47 -7.32
CA PRO A 92 16.92 -21.28 -8.15
C PRO A 92 17.80 -21.54 -9.37
N GLU A 93 17.39 -20.99 -10.52
CA GLU A 93 18.26 -20.89 -11.68
C GLU A 93 19.41 -19.89 -11.42
N GLU A 94 20.44 -19.92 -12.26
CA GLU A 94 21.63 -19.06 -12.09
C GLU A 94 21.23 -17.57 -12.04
N GLY A 95 21.57 -16.90 -10.92
CA GLY A 95 21.33 -15.47 -10.71
C GLY A 95 19.92 -15.09 -10.22
N GLU A 96 18.96 -16.00 -10.20
CA GLU A 96 17.58 -15.71 -9.81
C GLU A 96 17.45 -15.42 -8.30
N MET A 97 18.18 -16.16 -7.47
CA MET A 97 18.20 -15.91 -6.03
C MET A 97 18.80 -14.53 -5.72
N GLU A 98 19.85 -14.14 -6.43
CA GLU A 98 20.49 -12.82 -6.32
C GLU A 98 19.53 -11.71 -6.74
N GLU A 99 18.77 -11.91 -7.83
CA GLU A 99 17.74 -10.97 -8.27
C GLU A 99 16.66 -10.78 -7.18
N LEU A 100 16.13 -11.88 -6.63
CA LEU A 100 15.12 -11.82 -5.58
C LEU A 100 15.65 -11.16 -4.30
N LYS A 101 16.89 -11.46 -3.89
CA LYS A 101 17.56 -10.79 -2.76
C LYS A 101 17.72 -9.29 -2.99
N GLY A 102 17.97 -8.88 -4.23
CA GLY A 102 18.05 -7.46 -4.62
C GLY A 102 16.74 -6.69 -4.44
N LYS A 103 15.59 -7.37 -4.38
CA LYS A 103 14.25 -6.76 -4.23
C LYS A 103 13.88 -6.42 -2.78
N GLN A 104 14.72 -6.73 -1.80
CA GLN A 104 14.49 -6.42 -0.37
C GLN A 104 13.14 -6.96 0.15
N LEU A 105 12.81 -8.18 -0.26
CA LEU A 105 11.59 -8.89 0.14
C LEU A 105 11.59 -9.21 1.65
N TYR A 106 10.39 -9.39 2.20
CA TYR A 106 10.16 -9.85 3.57
C TYR A 106 10.69 -11.29 3.77
N SER A 107 10.47 -12.15 2.79
CA SER A 107 10.82 -13.56 2.82
C SER A 107 12.32 -13.80 2.64
N ASN A 108 12.82 -14.88 3.25
CA ASN A 108 14.24 -15.27 3.20
C ASN A 108 14.51 -16.63 2.50
N THR A 109 13.47 -17.41 2.22
CA THR A 109 13.58 -18.67 1.47
C THR A 109 13.16 -18.45 0.02
N PHE A 110 13.84 -19.13 -0.90
CA PHE A 110 13.61 -18.97 -2.34
C PHE A 110 12.13 -19.12 -2.73
N ALA A 111 11.48 -20.21 -2.31
CA ALA A 111 10.07 -20.46 -2.58
C ALA A 111 9.14 -19.34 -2.10
N ARG A 112 9.36 -18.83 -0.88
CA ARG A 112 8.54 -17.74 -0.33
C ARG A 112 8.83 -16.41 -1.02
N MET A 113 10.08 -16.15 -1.38
CA MET A 113 10.47 -14.97 -2.14
C MET A 113 9.81 -14.94 -3.52
N LEU A 114 9.71 -16.09 -4.21
CA LEU A 114 8.97 -16.19 -5.47
C LEU A 114 7.49 -15.81 -5.29
N LEU A 115 6.82 -16.44 -4.32
CA LEU A 115 5.40 -16.21 -4.04
C LEU A 115 5.11 -14.77 -3.60
N GLU A 116 5.98 -14.20 -2.75
CA GLU A 116 5.89 -12.81 -2.33
C GLU A 116 6.12 -11.86 -3.52
N ASN A 117 7.12 -12.11 -4.35
CA ASN A 117 7.38 -11.30 -5.54
C ASN A 117 6.21 -11.34 -6.52
N ALA A 118 5.59 -12.51 -6.73
CA ALA A 118 4.40 -12.63 -7.55
C ALA A 118 3.20 -11.87 -6.96
N TRP A 119 2.99 -11.97 -5.64
CA TRP A 119 1.96 -11.22 -4.94
C TRP A 119 2.15 -9.70 -5.09
N ASN A 120 3.38 -9.22 -4.88
CA ASN A 120 3.75 -7.81 -4.96
C ASN A 120 3.80 -7.25 -6.39
N SER A 121 3.65 -8.08 -7.43
CA SER A 121 3.68 -7.63 -8.83
C SER A 121 2.60 -6.62 -9.21
N GLN A 122 1.55 -6.48 -8.38
CA GLN A 122 0.54 -5.43 -8.57
C GLN A 122 1.05 -4.04 -8.23
N VAL A 123 2.09 -3.94 -7.41
CA VAL A 123 2.61 -2.69 -6.87
C VAL A 123 3.76 -2.24 -7.77
N GLU A 124 3.57 -1.11 -8.46
CA GLU A 124 4.56 -0.56 -9.37
C GLU A 124 4.83 0.91 -9.07
N TRP A 125 6.06 1.32 -9.37
CA TRP A 125 6.42 2.72 -9.43
C TRP A 125 5.89 3.37 -10.70
N ASP A 126 5.27 4.53 -10.57
CA ASP A 126 4.80 5.33 -11.69
C ASP A 126 5.67 6.59 -11.80
N GLU A 127 6.51 6.63 -12.83
CA GLU A 127 7.42 7.76 -13.06
C GLU A 127 6.66 9.08 -13.24
N SER A 128 5.42 9.06 -13.73
CA SER A 128 4.60 10.27 -13.85
C SER A 128 4.22 10.88 -12.50
N LYS A 129 4.35 10.11 -11.41
CA LYS A 129 4.06 10.51 -10.03
C LYS A 129 5.33 10.82 -9.21
N ALA A 130 6.49 10.86 -9.86
CA ALA A 130 7.77 10.99 -9.17
C ALA A 130 7.95 12.26 -8.34
N ASP A 131 7.20 13.32 -8.66
CA ASP A 131 7.25 14.58 -7.92
C ASP A 131 6.18 14.69 -6.83
N TYR A 132 5.27 13.72 -6.71
CA TYR A 132 4.06 13.87 -5.88
C TYR A 132 4.37 13.91 -4.39
N LEU A 133 5.26 13.03 -3.89
CA LEU A 133 5.63 13.06 -2.48
C LEU A 133 6.36 14.35 -2.16
N SER A 134 7.33 14.76 -2.98
CA SER A 134 8.04 16.03 -2.84
C SER A 134 7.09 17.22 -2.79
N ALA A 135 6.01 17.20 -3.60
CA ALA A 135 4.99 18.23 -3.58
C ALA A 135 4.21 18.28 -2.26
N LEU A 136 3.83 17.12 -1.70
CA LEU A 136 3.19 17.06 -0.37
C LEU A 136 4.13 17.56 0.73
N ILE A 137 5.42 17.20 0.64
CA ILE A 137 6.44 17.65 1.59
C ILE A 137 6.56 19.18 1.55
N HIS A 138 6.71 19.74 0.35
CA HIS A 138 6.85 21.18 0.17
C HIS A 138 5.62 21.94 0.68
N GLU A 139 4.41 21.44 0.41
CA GLU A 139 3.17 22.03 0.94
C GLU A 139 3.11 21.99 2.48
N ALA A 140 3.49 20.86 3.07
CA ALA A 140 3.52 20.68 4.52
C ALA A 140 4.56 21.59 5.22
N GLU A 141 5.61 21.99 4.48
CA GLU A 141 6.65 22.92 4.94
C GLU A 141 6.30 24.39 4.67
N GLY A 142 5.61 24.69 3.55
CA GLY A 142 5.24 26.04 3.14
C GLY A 142 4.08 26.66 3.91
N SER A 143 3.33 25.85 4.68
CA SER A 143 2.22 26.33 5.52
C SER A 143 2.67 27.26 6.68
N ASP A 144 3.97 27.26 7.02
CA ASP A 144 4.57 28.15 8.04
C ASP A 144 4.83 29.58 7.54
N LEU A 145 4.84 29.85 6.23
CA LEU A 145 5.25 31.16 5.69
C LEU A 145 4.19 32.28 5.81
N ASN A 146 2.94 31.93 6.15
CA ASN A 146 1.86 32.90 6.39
C ASN A 146 1.60 33.15 7.89
N ALA A 147 2.35 32.51 8.80
CA ALA A 147 2.29 32.78 10.23
C ALA A 147 3.31 33.86 10.60
N GLU A 148 2.80 35.06 10.90
CA GLU A 148 3.56 36.25 11.24
C GLU A 148 4.65 36.04 12.30
N VAL A 149 5.80 36.64 12.02
CA VAL A 149 6.75 37.29 12.94
C VAL A 149 6.35 37.21 14.42
N SER A 150 6.76 36.13 15.11
CA SER A 150 6.77 36.10 16.58
C SER A 150 7.83 35.14 17.09
N GLN A 151 8.96 35.75 17.45
CA GLN A 151 9.93 35.39 18.48
C GLN A 151 10.56 33.98 18.47
N ALA A 152 11.88 34.02 18.29
CA ALA A 152 12.86 32.98 18.50
C ALA A 152 12.65 32.15 19.79
N VAL A 153 12.35 30.87 19.58
CA VAL A 153 12.81 29.75 20.40
C VAL A 153 13.23 28.66 19.41
N GLU A 154 14.27 27.89 19.71
CA GLU A 154 14.77 26.77 18.90
C GLU A 154 13.77 25.60 18.79
N SER A 155 12.53 25.85 18.33
CA SER A 155 11.62 24.82 17.90
C SER A 155 11.92 24.52 16.43
N LYS A 156 12.11 23.24 16.12
CA LYS A 156 12.12 22.76 14.72
C LYS A 156 10.88 23.33 14.00
N PRO A 157 10.99 23.75 12.72
CA PRO A 157 9.83 24.18 11.96
C PRO A 157 8.72 23.13 12.07
N LYS A 158 7.52 23.57 12.45
CA LYS A 158 6.42 22.66 12.81
C LYS A 158 5.73 22.26 11.51
N ARG A 159 6.37 21.34 10.80
CA ARG A 159 5.82 20.76 9.58
C ARG A 159 4.46 20.13 9.86
N ASP A 160 3.49 20.41 8.99
CA ASP A 160 2.19 19.78 9.06
C ASP A 160 2.31 18.26 8.81
N PRO A 161 1.66 17.42 9.64
CA PRO A 161 1.75 15.98 9.48
C PRO A 161 1.04 15.52 8.21
N ILE A 162 1.66 14.55 7.52
CA ILE A 162 1.11 13.86 6.35
C ILE A 162 0.70 12.46 6.78
N TYR A 163 -0.59 12.15 6.70
CA TYR A 163 -1.17 10.84 7.01
C TYR A 163 -1.54 10.12 5.72
N PHE A 164 -0.81 9.06 5.40
CA PHE A 164 -1.15 8.17 4.30
C PHE A 164 -2.14 7.11 4.74
N ILE A 165 -3.34 7.11 4.15
CA ILE A 165 -4.31 6.03 4.30
C ILE A 165 -3.96 4.91 3.30
N ALA A 166 -3.63 3.73 3.83
CA ALA A 166 -3.31 2.55 3.04
C ALA A 166 -4.40 1.49 3.19
N ASN A 167 -5.25 1.35 2.16
CA ASN A 167 -6.19 0.24 2.07
C ASN A 167 -5.59 -0.94 1.29
N THR A 168 -4.62 -1.63 1.90
CA THR A 168 -3.91 -2.77 1.29
C THR A 168 -3.40 -3.74 2.35
N ASN A 169 -2.54 -4.70 2.00
CA ASN A 169 -1.95 -5.66 2.93
C ASN A 169 -0.49 -5.33 3.27
N GLU A 170 0.04 -5.96 4.31
CA GLU A 170 1.40 -5.72 4.82
C GLU A 170 2.50 -5.90 3.74
N LEU A 171 2.45 -6.96 2.92
CA LEU A 171 3.44 -7.19 1.86
C LEU A 171 3.45 -6.05 0.82
N HIS A 172 2.26 -5.59 0.41
CA HIS A 172 2.15 -4.44 -0.49
C HIS A 172 2.70 -3.17 0.15
N VAL A 173 2.42 -2.91 1.43
CA VAL A 173 2.97 -1.73 2.14
C VAL A 173 4.50 -1.79 2.20
N LEU A 174 5.08 -2.94 2.52
CA LEU A 174 6.53 -3.13 2.52
C LEU A 174 7.13 -2.84 1.14
N GLN A 175 6.51 -3.36 0.08
CA GLN A 175 6.93 -3.08 -1.29
C GLN A 175 6.83 -1.59 -1.63
N ILE A 176 5.73 -0.91 -1.26
CA ILE A 176 5.57 0.54 -1.46
C ILE A 176 6.67 1.31 -0.75
N LEU A 177 6.96 1.00 0.52
CA LEU A 177 8.02 1.68 1.28
C LEU A 177 9.40 1.47 0.64
N ASN A 178 9.70 0.26 0.16
CA ASN A 178 10.96 -0.01 -0.55
C ASN A 178 11.08 0.83 -1.83
N MET A 179 9.99 0.94 -2.61
CA MET A 179 9.96 1.80 -3.79
C MET A 179 10.14 3.28 -3.44
N LEU A 180 9.43 3.78 -2.42
CA LEU A 180 9.54 5.18 -1.98
C LEU A 180 10.96 5.52 -1.50
N ARG A 181 11.62 4.63 -0.74
CA ARG A 181 13.02 4.82 -0.31
C ARG A 181 13.98 4.92 -1.49
N LYS A 182 13.73 4.13 -2.55
CA LYS A 182 14.55 4.15 -3.77
C LYS A 182 14.30 5.41 -4.60
N ALA A 183 13.04 5.82 -4.73
CA ALA A 183 12.65 6.98 -5.53
C ALA A 183 13.00 8.32 -4.85
N TYR A 184 12.98 8.38 -3.52
CA TYR A 184 13.22 9.59 -2.74
C TYR A 184 14.37 9.43 -1.74
N PRO A 185 15.63 9.29 -2.20
CA PRO A 185 16.78 9.05 -1.33
C PRO A 185 17.11 10.23 -0.39
N SER A 186 16.59 11.43 -0.69
CA SER A 186 16.75 12.62 0.17
C SER A 186 15.85 12.57 1.41
N ILE A 187 14.77 11.79 1.39
CA ILE A 187 13.84 11.64 2.52
C ILE A 187 14.41 10.61 3.50
N LYS A 188 14.50 10.98 4.77
CA LYS A 188 14.98 10.10 5.85
C LYS A 188 13.90 9.14 6.32
N PHE A 189 13.58 8.14 5.50
CA PHE A 189 12.69 7.06 5.91
C PHE A 189 13.33 6.22 7.02
N TYR A 190 12.54 5.87 8.03
CA TYR A 190 12.94 4.93 9.05
C TYR A 190 13.08 3.53 8.44
N ARG A 191 14.11 2.78 8.88
CA ARG A 191 14.41 1.44 8.36
C ARG A 191 13.62 0.34 9.07
N ASN A 192 13.54 0.44 10.40
CA ASN A 192 12.94 -0.57 11.25
C ASN A 192 11.55 -0.09 11.67
N ILE A 193 10.60 -0.17 10.74
CA ILE A 193 9.21 0.17 10.99
C ILE A 193 8.45 -1.13 11.18
N ASP A 194 7.71 -1.23 12.27
CA ASP A 194 6.84 -2.37 12.50
C ASP A 194 5.51 -2.16 11.77
N LEU A 195 5.25 -3.00 10.78
CA LEU A 195 4.03 -3.01 9.96
C LEU A 195 3.16 -4.26 10.18
N SER A 196 3.55 -5.13 11.13
CA SER A 196 2.84 -6.36 11.44
C SER A 196 1.39 -6.09 11.88
N ILE A 197 0.51 -7.05 11.67
CA ILE A 197 -0.86 -6.95 12.19
C ILE A 197 -0.82 -6.91 13.73
N LYS A 198 -1.39 -5.85 14.31
CA LYS A 198 -1.48 -5.64 15.75
C LYS A 198 -2.87 -5.09 16.09
N GLU A 199 -3.25 -5.24 17.35
CA GLU A 199 -4.42 -4.56 17.92
C GLU A 199 -4.19 -3.05 18.06
N ASP A 200 -2.93 -2.61 18.05
CA ASP A 200 -2.54 -1.21 18.11
C ASP A 200 -2.98 -0.46 16.84
N LYS A 201 -3.71 0.63 17.07
CA LYS A 201 -4.36 1.49 16.06
C LYS A 201 -3.66 2.84 15.93
N GLU A 202 -2.44 2.98 16.43
CA GLU A 202 -1.68 4.21 16.24
C GLU A 202 -1.13 4.34 14.81
N PRO A 203 -1.19 5.54 14.20
CA PRO A 203 -0.50 5.82 12.94
C PRO A 203 0.99 5.53 13.05
N VAL A 204 1.54 4.85 12.04
CA VAL A 204 2.94 4.44 12.03
C VAL A 204 3.78 5.52 11.39
N GLU A 205 4.65 6.19 12.14
CA GLU A 205 5.58 7.16 11.56
C GLU A 205 6.63 6.44 10.69
N ILE A 206 6.75 6.84 9.43
CA ILE A 206 7.67 6.22 8.45
C ILE A 206 8.84 7.13 8.06
N ALA A 207 8.69 8.43 8.27
CA ALA A 207 9.69 9.47 8.16
C ALA A 207 9.22 10.66 9.01
N PRO A 208 10.08 11.62 9.39
CA PRO A 208 9.67 12.75 10.22
C PRO A 208 8.43 13.47 9.68
N GLY A 209 7.33 13.43 10.45
CA GLY A 209 6.06 14.08 10.08
C GLY A 209 5.27 13.36 8.98
N ILE A 210 5.63 12.13 8.62
CA ILE A 210 4.92 11.29 7.63
C ILE A 210 4.49 9.99 8.30
N PHE A 211 3.19 9.73 8.31
CA PHE A 211 2.56 8.63 9.02
C PHE A 211 1.77 7.73 8.06
N LEU A 212 1.69 6.44 8.37
CA LEU A 212 0.82 5.47 7.70
C LEU A 212 -0.33 5.05 8.61
N CYS A 213 -1.54 5.11 8.07
CA CYS A 213 -2.76 4.56 8.66
C CYS A 213 -3.15 3.31 7.87
N LEU A 214 -3.00 2.14 8.49
CA LEU A 214 -3.04 0.83 7.82
C LEU A 214 -4.40 0.15 8.02
N SER A 215 -5.26 0.09 7.00
CA SER A 215 -6.64 -0.44 7.11
C SER A 215 -6.74 -1.77 7.84
N TYR A 216 -5.82 -2.69 7.55
CA TYR A 216 -5.77 -4.02 8.13
C TYR A 216 -5.44 -4.05 9.64
N ARG A 217 -4.80 -3.02 10.19
CA ARG A 217 -4.59 -2.88 11.65
C ARG A 217 -5.85 -2.35 12.34
N TYR A 218 -6.50 -1.37 11.73
CA TYR A 218 -7.75 -0.82 12.25
C TYR A 218 -8.92 -1.79 12.10
N GLN A 219 -8.81 -2.76 11.18
CA GLN A 219 -9.92 -3.55 10.64
C GLN A 219 -11.03 -2.64 10.07
N LEU A 220 -10.60 -1.53 9.47
CA LEU A 220 -11.46 -0.54 8.83
C LEU A 220 -10.93 -0.31 7.41
N PHE A 221 -11.75 -0.62 6.42
CA PHE A 221 -11.43 -0.52 4.99
C PHE A 221 -11.98 0.80 4.41
N LYS A 222 -11.95 0.97 3.09
CA LYS A 222 -12.14 2.29 2.46
C LYS A 222 -13.50 2.87 2.81
N THR A 223 -14.55 2.06 2.78
CA THR A 223 -15.92 2.53 3.02
C THR A 223 -16.61 1.74 4.11
N GLN A 224 -17.69 2.33 4.66
CA GLN A 224 -18.53 1.63 5.61
C GLN A 224 -19.19 0.40 4.96
N GLU A 225 -19.58 0.48 3.69
CA GLU A 225 -20.19 -0.62 2.95
C GLU A 225 -19.21 -1.80 2.80
N GLU A 226 -17.96 -1.54 2.39
CA GLU A 226 -16.91 -2.56 2.34
C GLU A 226 -16.74 -3.26 3.69
N ASN A 227 -16.68 -2.47 4.76
CA ASN A 227 -16.58 -2.99 6.11
C ASN A 227 -17.79 -3.87 6.48
N GLN A 228 -19.01 -3.45 6.15
CA GLN A 228 -20.24 -4.20 6.42
C GLN A 228 -20.33 -5.53 5.67
N THR A 229 -19.68 -5.64 4.50
CA THR A 229 -19.59 -6.93 3.79
C THR A 229 -18.72 -7.95 4.51
N VAL A 230 -17.74 -7.46 5.30
CA VAL A 230 -16.75 -8.28 6.02
C VAL A 230 -17.19 -8.55 7.46
N ASP A 231 -17.80 -7.56 8.08
CA ASP A 231 -18.36 -7.56 9.42
C ASP A 231 -19.63 -6.70 9.42
N PRO A 232 -20.83 -7.31 9.44
CA PRO A 232 -22.10 -6.58 9.43
C PRO A 232 -22.27 -5.60 10.61
N SER A 233 -21.48 -5.76 11.69
CA SER A 233 -21.51 -4.87 12.84
C SER A 233 -20.63 -3.62 12.68
N SER A 234 -19.82 -3.55 11.62
CA SER A 234 -18.96 -2.40 11.36
C SER A 234 -19.74 -1.16 10.94
N THR A 235 -19.42 -0.03 11.57
CA THR A 235 -20.18 1.21 11.44
C THR A 235 -19.38 2.36 10.83
N MET A 236 -18.08 2.19 10.57
CA MET A 236 -17.19 3.30 10.18
C MET A 236 -16.16 2.87 9.13
N SER A 237 -15.74 3.82 8.29
CA SER A 237 -14.55 3.68 7.43
C SER A 237 -13.27 4.06 8.20
N LEU A 238 -12.09 3.77 7.62
CA LEU A 238 -10.83 4.23 8.19
C LEU A 238 -10.76 5.76 8.25
N LEU A 239 -11.17 6.46 7.19
CA LEU A 239 -11.16 7.92 7.16
C LEU A 239 -12.03 8.51 8.29
N ASN A 240 -13.25 7.97 8.47
CA ASN A 240 -14.15 8.40 9.52
C ASN A 240 -13.58 8.15 10.92
N TYR A 241 -12.99 6.98 11.15
CA TYR A 241 -12.32 6.69 12.41
C TYR A 241 -11.18 7.67 12.70
N LEU A 242 -10.33 7.95 11.71
CA LEU A 242 -9.22 8.88 11.88
C LEU A 242 -9.73 10.27 12.25
N VAL A 243 -10.71 10.81 11.52
CA VAL A 243 -11.25 12.15 11.75
C VAL A 243 -11.99 12.26 13.08
N THR A 244 -12.80 11.26 13.44
CA THR A 244 -13.71 11.38 14.60
C THR A 244 -13.18 10.78 15.90
N LYS A 245 -12.15 9.92 15.83
CA LYS A 245 -11.61 9.20 17.00
C LYS A 245 -10.11 9.41 17.21
N GLN A 246 -9.32 9.53 16.16
CA GLN A 246 -7.86 9.66 16.29
C GLN A 246 -7.40 11.13 16.33
N PHE A 247 -7.96 11.97 15.46
CA PHE A 247 -7.55 13.36 15.29
C PHE A 247 -8.46 14.34 16.04
N THR A 248 -8.91 13.96 17.24
CA THR A 248 -9.87 14.76 18.04
C THR A 248 -9.34 16.15 18.42
N ASP A 249 -8.02 16.32 18.42
CA ASP A 249 -7.35 17.58 18.78
C ASP A 249 -7.17 18.52 17.57
N VAL A 250 -7.51 18.07 16.36
CA VAL A 250 -7.45 18.89 15.14
C VAL A 250 -8.88 19.18 14.67
N PRO A 251 -9.28 20.46 14.54
CA PRO A 251 -10.57 20.81 13.98
C PRO A 251 -10.75 20.21 12.59
N VAL A 252 -11.94 19.68 12.28
CA VAL A 252 -12.23 19.07 10.97
C VAL A 252 -12.02 20.07 9.82
N SER A 253 -12.26 21.36 10.07
CA SER A 253 -11.98 22.46 9.13
C SER A 253 -10.49 22.67 8.83
N GLU A 254 -9.58 22.07 9.60
CA GLU A 254 -8.12 22.15 9.40
C GLU A 254 -7.54 20.91 8.72
N LEU A 255 -8.38 19.92 8.40
CA LEU A 255 -7.98 18.69 7.71
C LEU A 255 -8.18 18.84 6.20
N ARG A 256 -7.19 18.39 5.43
CA ARG A 256 -7.29 18.29 3.97
C ARG A 256 -7.26 16.84 3.53
N VAL A 257 -8.13 16.46 2.59
CA VAL A 257 -8.19 15.09 2.04
C VAL A 257 -7.80 15.10 0.57
N ILE A 258 -6.86 14.24 0.20
CA ILE A 258 -6.41 14.06 -1.18
C ILE A 258 -6.57 12.58 -1.53
N SER A 259 -7.46 12.25 -2.47
CA SER A 259 -7.65 10.87 -2.92
C SER A 259 -7.84 10.76 -4.42
N GLN A 260 -7.47 9.60 -4.97
CA GLN A 260 -7.80 9.23 -6.35
C GLN A 260 -9.13 8.46 -6.45
N HIS A 261 -9.72 8.08 -5.31
CA HIS A 261 -10.96 7.31 -5.24
C HIS A 261 -12.12 8.20 -4.81
N GLN A 262 -13.22 8.17 -5.58
CA GLN A 262 -14.38 9.02 -5.34
C GLN A 262 -15.05 8.70 -3.99
N GLU A 263 -15.00 7.44 -3.58
CA GLU A 263 -15.59 6.97 -2.32
C GLU A 263 -14.93 7.63 -1.10
N ASP A 264 -13.61 7.83 -1.13
CA ASP A 264 -12.89 8.52 -0.06
C ASP A 264 -13.32 10.00 0.04
N LEU A 265 -13.57 10.65 -1.10
CA LEU A 265 -13.99 12.06 -1.15
C LEU A 265 -15.44 12.24 -0.65
N VAL A 266 -16.33 11.31 -1.00
CA VAL A 266 -17.71 11.28 -0.49
C VAL A 266 -17.71 11.06 1.02
N GLU A 267 -16.87 10.15 1.50
CA GLU A 267 -16.72 9.90 2.93
C GLU A 267 -16.16 11.11 3.67
N ALA A 268 -15.18 11.84 3.10
CA ALA A 268 -14.65 13.08 3.66
C ALA A 268 -15.74 14.14 3.88
N LEU A 269 -16.62 14.35 2.88
CA LEU A 269 -17.78 15.23 3.02
C LEU A 269 -18.73 14.76 4.11
N ARG A 270 -18.99 13.44 4.18
CA ARG A 270 -19.89 12.85 5.18
C ARG A 270 -19.43 13.07 6.61
N VAL A 271 -18.12 13.08 6.84
CA VAL A 271 -17.53 13.30 8.18
C VAL A 271 -17.32 14.77 8.52
N GLY A 272 -17.76 15.67 7.63
CA GLY A 272 -17.81 17.12 7.88
C GLY A 272 -16.59 17.91 7.42
N ILE A 273 -15.72 17.34 6.57
CA ILE A 273 -14.62 18.10 5.95
C ILE A 273 -15.20 19.00 4.86
N ASP A 274 -14.82 20.27 4.88
CA ASP A 274 -15.30 21.25 3.91
C ASP A 274 -14.85 20.91 2.48
N ALA A 275 -15.73 21.19 1.51
CA ALA A 275 -15.50 20.80 0.12
C ALA A 275 -14.27 21.47 -0.53
N ASP A 276 -13.86 22.64 -0.03
CA ASP A 276 -12.65 23.35 -0.44
C ASP A 276 -11.35 22.72 0.08
N HIS A 277 -11.44 21.79 1.04
CA HIS A 277 -10.34 21.01 1.58
C HIS A 277 -10.30 19.55 1.07
N ILE A 278 -11.15 19.21 0.11
CA ILE A 278 -11.24 17.88 -0.49
C ILE A 278 -10.80 17.94 -1.95
N TYR A 279 -9.77 17.16 -2.29
CA TYR A 279 -9.13 17.24 -3.60
C TYR A 279 -9.05 15.88 -4.28
N GLN A 280 -9.44 15.85 -5.56
CA GLN A 280 -9.09 14.76 -6.45
C GLN A 280 -7.58 14.79 -6.70
N ALA A 281 -6.90 13.68 -6.46
CA ALA A 281 -5.44 13.60 -6.48
C ALA A 281 -4.84 14.08 -7.80
N LYS A 282 -5.44 13.71 -8.94
CA LYS A 282 -4.98 14.12 -10.26
C LYS A 282 -4.93 15.64 -10.40
N ASP A 283 -5.99 16.32 -9.97
CA ASP A 283 -6.12 17.77 -10.11
C ASP A 283 -5.21 18.49 -9.11
N TYR A 284 -5.17 17.99 -7.87
CA TYR A 284 -4.28 18.50 -6.82
C TYR A 284 -2.81 18.48 -7.27
N PHE A 285 -2.31 17.33 -7.71
CA PHE A 285 -0.91 17.19 -8.09
C PHE A 285 -0.56 17.90 -9.39
N ALA A 286 -1.51 18.03 -10.34
CA ALA A 286 -1.29 18.84 -11.53
C ALA A 286 -0.99 20.31 -11.20
N VAL A 287 -1.73 20.88 -10.23
CA VAL A 287 -1.49 22.25 -9.76
C VAL A 287 -0.18 22.34 -8.98
N GLN A 288 0.06 21.44 -8.03
CA GLN A 288 1.22 21.53 -7.14
C GLN A 288 2.55 21.31 -7.87
N THR A 289 2.61 20.32 -8.76
CA THR A 289 3.83 20.08 -9.57
C THR A 289 4.12 21.23 -10.54
N ALA A 290 3.08 21.89 -11.08
CA ALA A 290 3.26 23.09 -11.89
C ALA A 290 3.78 24.28 -11.08
N ASN A 291 3.37 24.42 -9.82
CA ASN A 291 3.86 25.47 -8.93
C ASN A 291 5.34 25.27 -8.58
N ILE A 292 5.74 24.04 -8.26
CA ILE A 292 7.14 23.70 -7.95
C ILE A 292 8.06 24.02 -9.14
N LYS A 293 7.65 23.66 -10.36
CA LYS A 293 8.40 23.96 -11.59
C LYS A 293 8.57 25.45 -11.88
N LYS A 294 7.70 26.32 -11.34
CA LYS A 294 7.83 27.77 -11.46
C LYS A 294 8.79 28.36 -10.42
N MET A 295 9.04 27.64 -9.33
CA MET A 295 9.89 28.08 -8.21
C MET A 295 11.32 27.56 -8.32
N SER A 296 11.57 26.51 -9.14
CA SER A 296 12.88 25.98 -9.52
C SER A 296 13.49 26.71 -10.71
#